data_AF-A0A2V9LYM5-F1
#
_entry.id   AF-A0A2V9LYM5-F1
#
_cell.length_a   1.000
_cell.length_b   1.000
_cell.length_c   1.000
_cell.angle_alpha   90.00
_cell.angle_beta   90.00
_cell.angle_gamma   90.00
#
_symmetry.space_group_name_H-M   'P 1'
#
loop_
_entity.id
_entity.type
_entity.pdbx_description
1 polymer ?
#
loop_
_entity_poly.entity_id
_entity_poly.type
_entity_poly.pdbx_seq_one_letter_code
_entity_poly.pdbx_strand_id
1 'polypeptide(L)'
;MFEDRRRKKRVEVKIPIRVKGADIWGNRFEEITRSVNVSSDGACFVLKSNIKPGSILEVSLPLPKHMQRSVVPKAVYKTVGFVTRVEFAKKSQTLRVAVKFRPVRSKRYRA
;
A
#
# COMPACT_ATOMS: atom_id res chain seq x y z
N MET A 1 -15.02 4.12 -27.22
CA MET A 1 -14.37 2.98 -26.53
C MET A 1 -13.40 3.55 -25.51
N PHE A 2 -13.69 3.45 -24.21
CA PHE A 2 -12.76 3.92 -23.18
C PHE A 2 -11.76 2.81 -22.90
N GLU A 3 -10.57 2.91 -23.48
CA GLU A 3 -9.46 2.01 -23.18
C GLU A 3 -9.20 1.99 -21.67
N ASP A 4 -9.10 0.77 -21.14
CA ASP A 4 -8.71 0.52 -19.77
C ASP A 4 -7.30 1.08 -19.55
N ARG A 5 -7.21 2.30 -18.99
CA ARG A 5 -5.93 3.02 -18.77
C ARG A 5 -5.00 2.32 -17.77
N ARG A 6 -5.34 1.13 -17.27
CA ARG A 6 -4.56 0.45 -16.23
C ARG A 6 -3.50 -0.43 -16.86
N ARG A 7 -2.27 0.09 -16.90
CA ARG A 7 -1.07 -0.62 -17.37
C ARG A 7 -0.76 -1.94 -16.62
N LYS A 8 -1.40 -2.27 -15.49
CA LYS A 8 -1.09 -3.45 -14.66
C LYS A 8 -2.36 -4.06 -14.04
N LYS A 9 -2.52 -5.38 -14.15
CA LYS A 9 -3.61 -6.14 -13.52
C LYS A 9 -3.59 -5.95 -12.00
N ARG A 10 -4.72 -5.52 -11.42
CA ARG A 10 -4.96 -5.52 -9.97
C ARG A 10 -5.54 -6.86 -9.60
N VAL A 11 -4.95 -7.52 -8.62
CA VAL A 11 -5.52 -8.75 -8.07
C VAL A 11 -6.35 -8.33 -6.85
N GLU A 12 -7.65 -8.60 -6.89
CA GLU A 12 -8.56 -8.39 -5.77
C GLU A 12 -8.35 -9.49 -4.73
N VAL A 13 -7.26 -9.38 -3.98
CA VAL A 13 -6.91 -10.31 -2.92
C VAL A 13 -7.04 -9.60 -1.58
N LYS A 14 -7.65 -10.29 -0.61
CA LYS A 14 -7.72 -9.87 0.79
C LYS A 14 -6.49 -10.38 1.53
N ILE A 15 -5.37 -9.67 1.38
CA ILE A 15 -4.10 -10.00 2.02
C ILE A 15 -3.98 -9.17 3.30
N PRO A 16 -3.53 -9.73 4.43
CA PRO A 16 -3.21 -8.94 5.61
C PRO A 16 -2.07 -7.97 5.31
N ILE A 17 -2.29 -6.69 5.58
CA ILE A 17 -1.32 -5.62 5.43
C ILE A 17 -1.09 -5.00 6.80
N ARG A 18 0.17 -4.94 7.24
CA ARG A 18 0.56 -4.09 8.36
C ARG A 18 0.98 -2.72 7.82
N VAL A 19 0.33 -1.68 8.33
CA VAL A 19 0.56 -0.28 7.95
C VAL A 19 1.09 0.46 9.17
N LYS A 20 2.17 1.21 8.98
CA LYS A 20 2.67 2.16 9.98
C LYS A 20 2.75 3.54 9.36
N GLY A 21 2.46 4.57 10.13
CA GLY A 21 2.49 5.94 9.63
C GLY A 21 2.27 6.97 10.72
N ALA A 22 2.10 8.20 10.30
CA ALA A 22 1.63 9.29 11.14
C ALA A 22 0.22 9.71 10.69
N ASP A 23 -0.66 9.94 11.65
CA ASP A 23 -1.99 10.49 11.39
C ASP A 23 -1.95 11.99 11.08
N ILE A 24 -3.11 12.62 10.90
CA ILE A 24 -3.22 14.06 10.65
C ILE A 24 -2.77 14.95 11.81
N TRP A 25 -2.66 14.40 13.02
CA TRP A 25 -2.20 15.07 14.25
C TRP A 25 -0.71 14.83 14.51
N GLY A 26 -0.04 14.05 13.67
CA GLY A 26 1.37 13.69 13.82
C GLY A 26 1.61 12.50 14.76
N ASN A 27 0.56 11.87 15.29
CA ASN A 27 0.71 10.69 16.13
C ASN A 27 1.05 9.49 15.27
N ARG A 28 2.07 8.74 15.71
CA ARG A 28 2.44 7.48 15.07
C ARG A 28 1.38 6.44 15.36
N PHE A 29 0.95 5.74 14.32
CA PHE A 29 0.03 4.62 14.45
C PHE A 29 0.61 3.39 13.75
N GLU A 30 0.20 2.22 14.24
CA GLU A 30 0.40 0.94 13.60
C GLU A 30 -0.95 0.23 13.53
N GLU A 31 -1.38 -0.16 12.33
CA GLU A 31 -2.64 -0.84 12.12
C GLU A 31 -2.43 -2.07 11.23
N ILE A 32 -3.07 -3.18 11.59
CA ILE A 32 -3.15 -4.37 10.74
C ILE A 32 -4.51 -4.36 10.05
N THR A 33 -4.49 -4.26 8.74
CA THR A 33 -5.68 -4.20 7.88
C THR A 33 -5.63 -5.28 6.80
N ARG A 34 -6.63 -5.31 5.91
CA ARG A 34 -6.69 -6.19 4.75
C ARG A 34 -6.74 -5.34 3.48
N SER A 35 -6.02 -5.77 2.45
CA SER A 35 -6.17 -5.15 1.12
C SER A 35 -7.55 -5.38 0.55
N VAL A 36 -8.04 -4.36 -0.15
CA VAL A 36 -9.17 -4.47 -1.08
C VAL A 36 -8.65 -4.92 -2.44
N ASN A 37 -7.54 -4.34 -2.89
CA ASN A 37 -6.81 -4.81 -4.07
C ASN A 37 -5.32 -4.51 -3.95
N VAL A 38 -4.52 -5.31 -4.65
CA VAL A 38 -3.07 -5.14 -4.69
C VAL A 38 -2.60 -5.23 -6.14
N SER A 39 -1.60 -4.44 -6.47
CA SER A 39 -0.87 -4.48 -7.72
C SER A 39 0.63 -4.41 -7.44
N SER A 40 1.45 -4.65 -8.45
CA SER A 40 2.89 -4.47 -8.32
C SER A 40 3.33 -3.00 -8.20
N ASP A 41 2.43 -2.02 -8.33
CA ASP A 41 2.75 -0.58 -8.18
C ASP A 41 2.12 0.07 -6.94
N GLY A 42 1.26 -0.65 -6.22
CA GLY A 42 0.50 -0.06 -5.13
C GLY A 42 -0.58 -0.99 -4.61
N ALA A 43 -1.20 -0.58 -3.51
CA ALA A 43 -2.29 -1.30 -2.87
C ALA A 43 -3.39 -0.34 -2.45
N CYS A 44 -4.60 -0.87 -2.37
CA CYS A 44 -5.73 -0.19 -1.76
C CYS A 44 -6.19 -1.03 -0.56
N PHE A 45 -6.39 -0.38 0.57
CA PHE A 45 -6.82 -0.99 1.82
C PHE A 45 -7.68 0.00 2.61
N VAL A 46 -8.30 -0.46 3.69
CA VAL A 46 -9.07 0.39 4.61
C VAL A 46 -8.25 0.66 5.86
N LEU A 47 -8.39 1.85 6.44
CA LEU A 47 -7.75 2.23 7.70
C LEU A 47 -8.76 2.87 8.64
N LYS A 48 -8.60 2.70 9.95
CA LYS A 48 -9.37 3.48 10.94
C LYS A 48 -8.71 4.82 11.22
N SER A 49 -7.37 4.88 11.17
CA SER A 49 -6.62 6.12 11.37
C SER A 49 -6.93 7.17 10.31
N ASN A 50 -7.05 8.43 10.73
CA ASN A 50 -7.26 9.55 9.83
C ASN A 50 -5.96 9.92 9.12
N ILE A 51 -5.97 9.87 7.79
CA ILE A 51 -4.79 10.14 6.94
C ILE A 51 -5.15 11.08 5.81
N LYS A 52 -4.20 11.94 5.42
CA LYS A 52 -4.35 12.87 4.30
C LYS A 52 -3.68 12.32 3.03
N PRO A 53 -4.18 12.67 1.84
CA PRO A 53 -3.41 12.53 0.60
C PRO A 53 -2.04 13.18 0.74
N GLY A 54 -1.00 12.53 0.19
CA GLY A 54 0.40 12.95 0.32
C GLY A 54 1.15 12.38 1.52
N SER A 55 0.45 11.79 2.50
CA SER A 55 1.11 11.10 3.63
C SER A 55 1.95 9.91 3.17
N ILE A 56 3.00 9.63 3.92
CA ILE A 56 3.91 8.51 3.68
C ILE A 56 3.59 7.41 4.69
N LEU A 57 3.39 6.19 4.20
CA LEU A 57 3.08 5.03 5.02
C LEU A 57 4.09 3.92 4.77
N GLU A 58 4.53 3.26 5.83
CA GLU A 58 5.24 1.99 5.72
C GLU A 58 4.23 0.86 5.61
N VAL A 59 4.38 0.04 4.59
CA VAL A 59 3.43 -1.02 4.24
C VAL A 59 4.18 -2.34 4.21
N SER A 60 3.71 -3.31 4.97
CA SER A 60 4.26 -4.67 5.03
C SER A 60 3.16 -5.67 4.70
N LEU A 61 3.32 -6.43 3.62
CA LEU A 61 2.33 -7.42 3.20
C LEU A 61 2.98 -8.67 2.59
N PRO A 62 2.40 -9.87 2.78
CA PRO A 62 2.83 -11.07 2.07
C PRO A 62 2.37 -10.99 0.61
N LEU A 63 3.28 -10.56 -0.26
CA LEU A 63 3.06 -10.50 -1.71
C LEU A 63 3.62 -11.77 -2.36
N PRO A 64 2.90 -12.41 -3.29
CA PRO A 64 3.45 -13.50 -4.09
C PRO A 64 4.73 -13.06 -4.84
N LYS A 65 5.72 -13.97 -4.98
CA LYS A 65 7.04 -13.65 -5.56
C LYS A 65 6.96 -12.94 -6.92
N HIS A 66 6.00 -13.33 -7.77
CA HIS A 66 5.79 -12.74 -9.10
C HIS A 66 5.26 -11.29 -9.08
N MET A 67 4.76 -10.80 -7.95
CA MET A 67 4.31 -9.41 -7.77
C MET A 67 5.32 -8.55 -7.00
N GLN A 68 6.38 -9.15 -6.45
CA GLN A 68 7.40 -8.42 -5.71
C GLN A 68 8.34 -7.71 -6.67
N ARG A 69 8.50 -6.38 -6.52
CA ARG A 69 9.55 -5.61 -7.21
C ARG A 69 10.93 -5.71 -6.53
N SER A 70 11.11 -6.67 -5.63
CA SER A 70 12.36 -6.89 -4.90
C SER A 70 13.18 -7.95 -5.62
N VAL A 71 14.50 -7.72 -5.72
CA VAL A 71 15.47 -8.69 -6.27
C VAL A 71 15.51 -9.97 -5.43
N VAL A 72 15.25 -9.86 -4.12
CA VAL A 72 15.19 -11.01 -3.20
C VAL A 72 13.72 -11.25 -2.82
N PRO A 73 13.14 -12.41 -3.17
CA PRO A 73 11.78 -12.75 -2.79
C PRO A 73 11.70 -12.98 -1.29
N LYS A 74 11.00 -12.11 -0.57
CA LYS A 74 10.76 -12.26 0.89
C LYS A 74 9.32 -12.72 1.13
N ALA A 75 9.11 -13.50 2.18
CA ALA A 75 7.75 -13.90 2.60
C ALA A 75 6.88 -12.68 2.95
N VAL A 76 7.50 -11.60 3.45
CA VAL A 76 6.85 -10.32 3.73
C VAL A 76 7.54 -9.22 2.93
N TYR A 77 6.81 -8.62 1.99
CA TYR A 77 7.25 -7.46 1.23
C TYR A 77 7.02 -6.20 2.05
N LYS A 78 8.11 -5.56 2.47
CA LYS A 78 8.09 -4.28 3.17
C LYS A 78 8.48 -3.17 2.21
N THR A 79 7.65 -2.14 2.11
CA THR A 79 7.89 -0.98 1.25
C THR A 79 7.30 0.29 1.85
N VAL A 80 7.68 1.43 1.30
CA VAL A 80 7.06 2.72 1.62
C VAL A 80 6.04 3.04 0.53
N GLY A 81 4.82 3.38 0.93
CA GLY A 81 3.73 3.79 0.06
C GLY A 81 3.39 5.28 0.25
N PHE A 82 3.19 5.98 -0.85
CA PHE A 82 2.64 7.33 -0.84
C PHE A 82 1.13 7.27 -0.97
N VAL A 83 0.41 7.95 -0.08
CA VAL A 83 -1.05 8.04 -0.14
C VAL A 83 -1.45 8.92 -1.30
N THR A 84 -2.09 8.32 -2.31
CA THR A 84 -2.55 9.03 -3.51
C THR A 84 -4.03 9.39 -3.45
N ARG A 85 -4.82 8.62 -2.70
CA ARG A 85 -6.27 8.81 -2.58
C ARG A 85 -6.73 8.35 -1.22
N VAL A 86 -7.66 9.10 -0.65
CA VAL A 86 -8.36 8.79 0.61
C VAL A 86 -9.84 9.00 0.36
N GLU A 87 -10.66 8.02 0.69
CA GLU A 87 -12.11 8.10 0.56
C GLU A 87 -12.78 7.60 1.84
N PHE A 88 -13.89 8.21 2.24
CA PHE A 88 -14.66 7.70 3.36
C PHE A 88 -15.45 6.46 2.95
N ALA A 89 -15.27 5.36 3.68
CA ALA A 89 -16.11 4.18 3.49
C ALA A 89 -17.47 4.42 4.15
N LYS A 90 -18.56 4.47 3.37
CA LYS A 90 -19.92 4.79 3.85
C LYS A 90 -20.48 3.85 4.94
N LYS A 91 -19.87 2.68 5.18
CA LYS A 91 -20.41 1.61 6.05
C LYS A 91 -19.71 1.47 7.41
N SER A 92 -18.54 2.06 7.58
CA SER A 92 -17.74 1.94 8.80
C SER A 92 -16.85 3.17 8.84
N GLN A 93 -16.68 3.82 10.01
CA GLN A 93 -15.81 4.98 10.25
C GLN A 93 -14.33 4.67 9.90
N THR A 94 -14.07 4.41 8.64
CA THR A 94 -12.85 3.85 8.08
C THR A 94 -12.64 4.54 6.75
N LEU A 95 -11.39 4.83 6.47
CA LEU A 95 -10.95 5.47 5.24
C LEU A 95 -10.43 4.40 4.30
N ARG A 96 -10.94 4.38 3.08
CA ARG A 96 -10.34 3.65 1.98
C ARG A 96 -9.15 4.45 1.47
N VAL A 97 -7.95 3.90 1.65
CA VAL A 97 -6.69 4.54 1.31
C VAL A 97 -6.06 3.79 0.14
N ALA A 98 -5.66 4.53 -0.89
CA ALA A 98 -4.90 4.01 -2.02
C ALA A 98 -3.47 4.53 -1.96
N VAL A 99 -2.52 3.61 -1.84
CA VAL A 99 -1.10 3.92 -1.79
C VAL A 99 -0.39 3.48 -3.06
N LYS A 100 0.56 4.29 -3.52
CA LYS A 100 1.50 3.93 -4.58
C LYS A 100 2.82 3.52 -3.92
N PHE A 101 3.27 2.30 -4.20
CA PHE A 101 4.55 1.81 -3.69
C PHE A 101 5.68 2.61 -4.32
N ARG A 102 6.52 3.17 -3.46
CA ARG A 102 7.80 3.70 -3.91
C ARG A 102 8.63 2.49 -4.38
N PRO A 103 9.22 2.53 -5.59
CA PRO A 103 10.18 1.50 -5.95
C PRO A 103 11.27 1.52 -4.89
N VAL A 104 11.49 0.36 -4.25
CA VAL A 104 12.68 0.18 -3.44
C VAL A 104 13.83 0.40 -4.42
N ARG A 105 14.50 1.56 -4.33
CA ARG A 105 15.82 1.71 -4.92
C ARG A 105 16.64 0.64 -4.22
N SER A 106 16.79 -0.52 -4.85
CA SER A 106 17.79 -1.50 -4.48
C SER A 106 19.09 -0.71 -4.38
N LYS A 107 19.58 -0.52 -3.15
CA LYS A 107 20.94 -0.03 -2.92
C LYS A 107 21.82 -0.93 -3.77
N ARG A 108 22.30 -0.42 -4.91
CA ARG A 108 23.49 -0.97 -5.55
C ARG A 108 24.56 -0.85 -4.49
N TYR A 109 24.90 -1.95 -3.83
CA TYR A 109 26.24 -2.08 -3.30
C TYR A 109 27.15 -1.93 -4.52
N ARG A 110 27.84 -0.79 -4.61
CA ARG A 110 29.06 -0.70 -5.41
C ARG A 110 30.08 -1.52 -4.62
N ALA A 111 30.51 -2.62 -5.22
CA ALA A 111 31.76 -3.27 -4.88
C ALA A 111 32.92 -2.35 -5.23
#